data_AF-A0A8T3UG59-F1
#
_entry.id   AF-A0A8T3UG59-F1
#
_cell.length_a   1.000
_cell.length_b   1.000
_cell.length_c   1.000
_cell.angle_alpha   90.00
_cell.angle_beta   90.00
_cell.angle_gamma   90.00
#
_symmetry.space_group_name_H-M   'P 1'
#
loop_
_entity.id
_entity.type
_entity.pdbx_description
1 polymer ?
#
loop_
_entity_poly.entity_id
_entity_poly.type
_entity_poly.pdbx_seq_one_letter_code
_entity_poly.pdbx_strand_id
1 'polypeptide(L)'
;MGSNFIDMLDDMPQGLSDIEKLRWIYIKVCLKFSYDLEYWSKPDKAKSIFYKNIDDIIDNKVVCTTISEIFTRLSKKAGLDVKTLIVDEYGHDYGFQHGHALNEVNINGKKTYCSLIYDLEKVKFGARTLGFMIDDKEEEFAEQLISDEDLQVIDDKIGYTIDGVYIEDIVGMMQDEFAELKDNEELRKTLGIDTIDSRELEIAKIDFIANFVNGRNLDEFEKNSYFKYLVRNSLKYSLSKFFDYYSVAAFDKNKNMFWINNFFDRENDYDKNIFYIISKNGVERKVDIYDSLMNDWDFQNENNRDSMIVKLNLQRDSRRFFEEIEDNQDMDENTTIGASDYIDR
;
A
#
# COMPACT_ATOMS: atom_id res chain seq x y z
N MET A 1 -15.62 23.06 -21.42
CA MET A 1 -14.41 23.00 -20.56
C MET A 1 -13.76 21.67 -20.87
N GLY A 2 -12.54 21.67 -21.42
CA GLY A 2 -11.84 20.43 -21.74
C GLY A 2 -11.43 19.73 -20.46
N SER A 3 -11.64 18.41 -20.36
CA SER A 3 -11.32 17.68 -19.14
C SER A 3 -9.80 17.61 -18.94
N ASN A 4 -9.32 17.87 -17.72
CA ASN A 4 -7.91 18.06 -17.32
C ASN A 4 -6.96 16.86 -17.57
N PHE A 5 -7.44 15.79 -18.19
CA PHE A 5 -6.72 14.55 -18.47
C PHE A 5 -6.69 14.19 -19.97
N ILE A 6 -7.36 14.94 -20.84
CA ILE A 6 -7.40 14.63 -22.30
C ILE A 6 -6.01 14.68 -22.95
N ASP A 7 -5.12 15.52 -22.44
CA ASP A 7 -3.75 15.70 -22.93
C ASP A 7 -2.83 14.53 -22.53
N MET A 8 -3.31 13.59 -21.69
CA MET A 8 -2.56 12.39 -21.31
C MET A 8 -2.35 11.39 -22.46
N LEU A 9 -2.86 11.65 -23.66
CA LEU A 9 -2.61 10.80 -24.83
C LEU A 9 -1.54 11.39 -25.75
N ASP A 10 -1.07 12.61 -25.50
CA ASP A 10 -0.22 13.36 -26.44
C ASP A 10 1.17 12.72 -26.60
N ASP A 11 1.65 12.03 -25.57
CA ASP A 11 2.93 11.31 -25.51
C ASP A 11 2.80 9.81 -25.80
N MET A 12 1.64 9.34 -26.30
CA MET A 12 1.47 7.93 -26.68
C MET A 12 2.36 7.57 -27.89
N PRO A 13 3.19 6.51 -27.78
CA PRO A 13 3.98 6.02 -28.90
C PRO A 13 3.12 5.68 -30.12
N GLN A 14 3.64 5.99 -31.32
CA GLN A 14 2.99 5.63 -32.57
C GLN A 14 3.19 4.14 -32.89
N GLY A 15 2.22 3.54 -33.58
CA GLY A 15 2.31 2.14 -34.03
C GLY A 15 2.07 1.09 -32.94
N LEU A 16 1.50 1.48 -31.79
CA LEU A 16 1.03 0.54 -30.78
C LEU A 16 -0.19 -0.25 -31.30
N SER A 17 -0.23 -1.54 -31.00
CA SER A 17 -1.43 -2.37 -31.13
C SER A 17 -2.50 -1.94 -30.12
N ASP A 18 -3.73 -2.42 -30.27
CA ASP A 18 -4.82 -2.00 -29.37
C ASP A 18 -4.60 -2.45 -27.91
N ILE A 19 -4.02 -3.64 -27.69
CA ILE A 19 -3.62 -4.09 -26.35
C ILE A 19 -2.50 -3.20 -25.79
N GLU A 20 -1.51 -2.84 -26.60
CA GLU A 20 -0.40 -1.97 -26.17
C GLU A 20 -0.87 -0.55 -25.85
N LYS A 21 -1.79 0.02 -26.64
CA LYS A 21 -2.43 1.30 -26.33
C LYS A 21 -3.20 1.23 -25.01
N LEU A 22 -3.99 0.18 -24.83
CA LEU A 22 -4.77 -0.03 -23.61
C LEU A 22 -3.83 -0.11 -22.39
N ARG A 23 -2.74 -0.88 -22.50
CA ARG A 23 -1.72 -1.03 -21.46
C ARG A 23 -1.04 0.30 -21.16
N TRP A 24 -0.66 1.06 -22.20
CA TRP A 24 -0.06 2.37 -22.04
C TRP A 24 -0.98 3.33 -21.27
N ILE A 25 -2.26 3.40 -21.64
CA ILE A 25 -3.25 4.24 -20.95
C ILE A 25 -3.41 3.77 -19.50
N TYR A 26 -3.50 2.45 -19.28
CA TYR A 26 -3.65 1.85 -17.95
C TYR A 26 -2.51 2.31 -17.02
N ILE A 27 -1.26 2.14 -17.46
CA ILE A 27 -0.07 2.55 -16.71
C ILE A 27 -0.04 4.08 -16.49
N LYS A 28 -0.31 4.88 -17.52
CA LYS A 28 -0.30 6.35 -17.41
C LYS A 28 -1.36 6.88 -16.43
N VAL A 29 -2.54 6.28 -16.42
CA VAL A 29 -3.60 6.62 -15.46
C VAL A 29 -3.14 6.27 -14.04
N CYS A 30 -2.66 5.04 -13.81
CA CYS A 30 -2.17 4.65 -12.49
C CYS A 30 -0.99 5.52 -12.02
N LEU A 31 -0.06 5.89 -12.90
CA LEU A 31 1.05 6.78 -12.56
C LEU A 31 0.61 8.21 -12.21
N LYS A 32 -0.49 8.72 -12.77
CA LYS A 32 -0.93 10.10 -12.54
C LYS A 32 -1.75 10.28 -11.26
N PHE A 33 -2.62 9.32 -10.96
CA PHE A 33 -3.59 9.44 -9.86
C PHE A 33 -3.15 8.66 -8.62
N SER A 34 -3.70 9.01 -7.47
CA SER A 34 -3.49 8.30 -6.20
C SER A 34 -4.83 8.10 -5.50
N TYR A 35 -4.91 7.14 -4.60
CA TYR A 35 -6.18 6.80 -3.94
C TYR A 35 -6.70 7.95 -3.06
N ASP A 36 -7.99 8.24 -3.11
CA ASP A 36 -8.66 9.18 -2.18
C ASP A 36 -8.96 8.50 -0.84
N LEU A 37 -8.08 8.69 0.15
CA LEU A 37 -8.23 8.11 1.48
C LEU A 37 -9.44 8.68 2.27
N GLU A 38 -10.02 9.81 1.85
CA GLU A 38 -11.27 10.30 2.47
C GLU A 38 -12.43 9.34 2.21
N TYR A 39 -12.38 8.57 1.12
CA TYR A 39 -13.41 7.59 0.80
C TYR A 39 -13.59 6.54 1.91
N TRP A 40 -12.47 6.03 2.47
CA TRP A 40 -12.51 5.06 3.56
C TRP A 40 -12.62 5.70 4.93
N SER A 41 -11.95 6.84 5.13
CA SER A 41 -11.85 7.46 6.47
C SER A 41 -13.06 8.31 6.86
N LYS A 42 -13.95 8.66 5.92
CA LYS A 42 -15.12 9.53 6.16
C LYS A 42 -16.41 8.90 5.59
N PRO A 43 -17.07 8.01 6.35
CA PRO A 43 -18.28 7.30 5.88
C PRO A 43 -19.41 8.23 5.41
N ASP A 44 -19.51 9.43 6.00
CA ASP A 44 -20.48 10.47 5.62
C ASP A 44 -20.21 11.07 4.23
N LYS A 45 -18.97 10.99 3.75
CA LYS A 45 -18.54 11.44 2.41
C LYS A 45 -18.38 10.31 1.41
N ALA A 46 -18.26 9.05 1.84
CA ALA A 46 -17.97 7.92 0.95
C ALA A 46 -18.89 7.88 -0.28
N LYS A 47 -20.20 8.06 -0.08
CA LYS A 47 -21.18 8.08 -1.19
C LYS A 47 -20.96 9.24 -2.17
N SER A 48 -20.66 10.45 -1.68
CA SER A 48 -20.45 11.60 -2.56
C SER A 48 -19.14 11.49 -3.33
N ILE A 49 -18.11 10.89 -2.74
CA ILE A 49 -16.83 10.58 -3.40
C ILE A 49 -17.04 9.50 -4.47
N PHE A 50 -17.78 8.43 -4.15
CA PHE A 50 -18.04 7.32 -5.08
C PHE A 50 -18.79 7.76 -6.35
N TYR A 51 -19.79 8.62 -6.20
CA TYR A 51 -20.58 9.13 -7.32
C TYR A 51 -20.08 10.49 -7.84
N LYS A 52 -18.85 10.89 -7.47
CA LYS A 52 -18.26 12.16 -7.91
C LYS A 52 -18.15 12.17 -9.43
N ASN A 53 -18.58 13.27 -10.04
CA ASN A 53 -18.39 13.45 -11.49
C ASN A 53 -16.90 13.68 -11.76
N ILE A 54 -16.38 12.99 -12.77
CA ILE A 54 -15.01 13.12 -13.24
C ILE A 54 -14.64 14.56 -13.63
N ASP A 55 -15.61 15.36 -14.11
CA ASP A 55 -15.38 16.76 -14.48
C ASP A 55 -15.19 17.67 -13.23
N ASP A 56 -15.55 17.19 -12.04
CA ASP A 56 -15.37 17.86 -10.75
C ASP A 56 -14.06 17.44 -10.05
N ILE A 57 -13.25 16.59 -10.69
CA ILE A 57 -11.94 16.17 -10.17
C ILE A 57 -10.92 17.28 -10.47
N ILE A 58 -10.54 17.99 -9.41
CA ILE A 58 -9.59 19.11 -9.46
C ILE A 58 -8.19 18.73 -8.96
N ASP A 59 -8.07 17.62 -8.23
CA ASP A 59 -6.84 17.04 -7.72
C ASP A 59 -6.56 15.70 -8.41
N ASN A 60 -5.44 15.05 -8.06
CA ASN A 60 -5.08 13.73 -8.58
C ASN A 60 -5.63 12.59 -7.69
N LYS A 61 -6.65 12.82 -6.87
CA LYS A 61 -7.20 11.82 -5.94
C LYS A 61 -8.45 11.16 -6.52
N VAL A 62 -8.47 9.83 -6.52
CA VAL A 62 -9.51 9.02 -7.20
C VAL A 62 -9.91 7.79 -6.38
N VAL A 63 -11.11 7.29 -6.66
CA VAL A 63 -11.63 5.98 -6.25
C VAL A 63 -11.98 5.12 -7.47
N CYS A 64 -12.34 3.86 -7.26
CA CYS A 64 -12.60 2.87 -8.33
C CYS A 64 -13.53 3.36 -9.44
N THR A 65 -14.60 4.09 -9.13
CA THR A 65 -15.53 4.65 -10.14
C THR A 65 -14.87 5.72 -11.00
N THR A 66 -14.25 6.71 -10.36
CA THR A 66 -13.63 7.85 -11.04
C THR A 66 -12.43 7.42 -11.89
N ILE A 67 -11.57 6.51 -11.40
CA ILE A 67 -10.42 6.02 -12.17
C ILE A 67 -10.86 5.16 -13.36
N SER A 68 -11.90 4.34 -13.20
CA SER A 68 -12.45 3.52 -14.28
C SER A 68 -13.11 4.38 -15.37
N GLU A 69 -13.75 5.48 -15.00
CA GLU A 69 -14.32 6.43 -15.96
C GLU A 69 -13.23 7.22 -16.69
N ILE A 70 -12.17 7.65 -16.00
CA ILE A 70 -10.99 8.29 -16.62
C ILE A 70 -10.40 7.35 -17.68
N PHE A 71 -10.14 6.10 -17.30
CA PHE A 71 -9.61 5.07 -18.19
C PHE A 71 -10.53 4.80 -19.39
N THR A 72 -11.85 4.72 -19.17
CA THR A 72 -12.84 4.55 -20.25
C THR A 72 -12.78 5.70 -21.24
N ARG A 73 -12.79 6.96 -20.77
CA ARG A 73 -12.79 8.13 -21.66
C ARG A 73 -11.50 8.21 -22.48
N LEU A 74 -10.35 7.96 -21.86
CA LEU A 74 -9.06 7.94 -22.54
C LEU A 74 -8.98 6.80 -23.57
N SER A 75 -9.41 5.60 -23.20
CA SER A 75 -9.42 4.44 -24.09
C SER A 75 -10.34 4.65 -25.29
N LYS A 76 -11.54 5.19 -25.10
CA LYS A 76 -12.45 5.55 -26.20
C LYS A 76 -11.86 6.61 -27.12
N LYS A 77 -11.18 7.62 -26.58
CA LYS A 77 -10.49 8.65 -27.37
C LYS A 77 -9.35 8.02 -28.21
N ALA A 78 -8.73 6.94 -27.74
CA ALA A 78 -7.75 6.15 -28.48
C ALA A 78 -8.38 5.14 -29.47
N GLY A 79 -9.71 5.11 -29.61
CA GLY A 79 -10.43 4.23 -30.54
C GLY A 79 -10.70 2.82 -30.01
N LEU A 80 -10.56 2.59 -28.70
CA LEU A 80 -10.74 1.28 -28.06
C LEU A 80 -12.17 1.09 -27.54
N ASP A 81 -12.67 -0.15 -27.54
CA ASP A 81 -13.98 -0.51 -27.02
C ASP A 81 -13.89 -0.89 -25.53
N VAL A 82 -14.08 0.11 -24.68
CA VAL A 82 -13.99 0.01 -23.22
C VAL A 82 -15.23 0.64 -22.60
N LYS A 83 -15.76 0.04 -21.52
CA LYS A 83 -16.81 0.66 -20.71
C LYS A 83 -16.56 0.42 -19.21
N THR A 84 -16.96 1.40 -18.40
CA THR A 84 -17.02 1.23 -16.94
C THR A 84 -18.15 0.26 -16.58
N LEU A 85 -17.85 -0.69 -15.71
CA LEU A 85 -18.77 -1.65 -15.11
C LEU A 85 -18.78 -1.39 -13.60
N ILE A 86 -19.97 -1.23 -13.03
CA ILE A 86 -20.15 -1.23 -11.57
C ILE A 86 -20.61 -2.64 -11.19
N VAL A 87 -19.89 -3.27 -10.28
CA VAL A 87 -20.19 -4.58 -9.70
C VAL A 87 -20.63 -4.33 -8.26
N ASP A 88 -21.76 -4.89 -7.87
CA ASP A 88 -22.19 -4.85 -6.47
C ASP A 88 -21.29 -5.79 -5.66
N GLU A 89 -20.54 -5.28 -4.66
CA GLU A 89 -19.86 -6.18 -3.74
C GLU A 89 -20.86 -6.75 -2.73
N TYR A 90 -20.75 -8.06 -2.48
CA TYR A 90 -21.47 -8.74 -1.43
C TYR A 90 -20.77 -8.48 -0.09
N GLY A 91 -20.91 -7.27 0.47
CA GLY A 91 -20.31 -6.91 1.74
C GLY A 91 -21.08 -5.81 2.47
N HIS A 92 -21.46 -6.08 3.72
CA HIS A 92 -22.01 -5.11 4.67
C HIS A 92 -20.93 -4.62 5.65
N ASP A 93 -19.70 -4.44 5.19
CA ASP A 93 -18.71 -3.81 6.03
C ASP A 93 -19.00 -2.30 6.08
N TYR A 94 -19.32 -1.80 7.28
CA TYR A 94 -19.49 -0.38 7.62
C TYR A 94 -20.82 0.32 7.25
N GLY A 95 -21.90 -0.44 7.00
CA GLY A 95 -23.26 0.13 6.92
C GLY A 95 -23.68 0.71 5.57
N PHE A 96 -22.88 0.51 4.52
CA PHE A 96 -23.22 0.78 3.11
C PHE A 96 -22.83 -0.43 2.27
N GLN A 97 -23.65 -0.80 1.28
CA GLN A 97 -23.29 -1.81 0.29
C GLN A 97 -22.30 -1.15 -0.68
N HIS A 98 -21.02 -1.46 -0.55
CA HIS A 98 -19.98 -0.84 -1.38
C HIS A 98 -20.06 -1.43 -2.79
N GLY A 99 -20.26 -0.57 -3.79
CA GLY A 99 -20.07 -0.96 -5.17
C GLY A 99 -18.58 -0.93 -5.48
N HIS A 100 -18.12 -1.84 -6.32
CA HIS A 100 -16.80 -1.76 -6.93
C HIS A 100 -16.96 -1.38 -8.40
N ALA A 101 -15.96 -0.71 -8.98
CA ALA A 101 -15.98 -0.34 -10.38
C ALA A 101 -14.67 -0.73 -11.05
N LEU A 102 -14.82 -1.35 -12.21
CA LEU A 102 -13.76 -1.79 -13.10
C LEU A 102 -14.19 -1.58 -14.55
N ASN A 103 -13.37 -1.99 -15.50
CA ASN A 103 -13.64 -1.79 -16.92
C ASN A 103 -13.87 -3.11 -17.64
N GLU A 104 -14.96 -3.23 -18.40
CA GLU A 104 -15.11 -4.27 -19.42
C GLU A 104 -14.44 -3.75 -20.71
N VAL A 105 -13.54 -4.56 -21.25
CA VAL A 105 -12.80 -4.30 -22.48
C VAL A 105 -13.22 -5.33 -23.50
N ASN A 106 -13.48 -4.89 -24.73
CA ASN A 106 -13.75 -5.78 -25.84
C ASN A 106 -12.59 -5.73 -26.84
N ILE A 107 -11.85 -6.83 -26.91
CA ILE A 107 -10.76 -7.00 -27.87
C ILE A 107 -11.14 -8.14 -28.81
N ASN A 108 -11.29 -7.82 -30.10
CA ASN A 108 -11.63 -8.79 -31.15
C ASN A 108 -12.91 -9.60 -30.86
N GLY A 109 -13.92 -8.99 -30.20
CA GLY A 109 -15.17 -9.65 -29.84
C GLY A 109 -15.11 -10.49 -28.56
N LYS A 110 -13.93 -10.60 -27.92
CA LYS A 110 -13.76 -11.24 -26.61
C LYS A 110 -13.83 -10.17 -25.52
N LYS A 111 -14.68 -10.42 -24.53
CA LYS A 111 -14.77 -9.61 -23.32
C LYS A 111 -13.69 -10.01 -22.34
N THR A 112 -13.02 -9.01 -21.78
CA THR A 112 -12.03 -9.11 -20.71
C THR A 112 -12.24 -7.94 -19.75
N TYR A 113 -11.53 -7.93 -18.63
CA TYR A 113 -11.69 -6.90 -17.62
C TYR A 113 -10.37 -6.24 -17.24
N CYS A 114 -10.46 -4.99 -16.77
CA CYS A 114 -9.32 -4.25 -16.23
C CYS A 114 -9.72 -3.58 -14.91
N SER A 115 -8.94 -3.81 -13.87
CA SER A 115 -9.07 -3.22 -12.56
C SER A 115 -7.90 -2.30 -12.27
N LEU A 116 -8.10 -0.99 -12.40
CA LEU A 116 -7.02 -0.03 -12.12
C LEU A 116 -6.77 0.10 -10.62
N ILE A 117 -7.80 -0.11 -9.79
CA ILE A 117 -7.67 0.11 -8.34
C ILE A 117 -6.72 -0.91 -7.69
N TYR A 118 -6.70 -2.13 -8.22
CA TYR A 118 -5.88 -3.23 -7.71
C TYR A 118 -4.37 -2.98 -7.86
N ASP A 119 -4.00 -2.19 -8.87
CA ASP A 119 -2.60 -1.90 -9.22
C ASP A 119 -2.23 -0.42 -9.05
N LEU A 120 -3.16 0.45 -8.66
CA LEU A 120 -2.98 1.91 -8.61
C LEU A 120 -1.69 2.31 -7.88
N GLU A 121 -1.48 1.77 -6.68
CA GLU A 121 -0.29 2.03 -5.88
C GLU A 121 0.94 1.28 -6.42
N LYS A 122 0.75 0.02 -6.83
CA LYS A 122 1.83 -0.87 -7.27
C LYS A 122 2.56 -0.36 -8.50
N VAL A 123 1.82 0.26 -9.41
CA VAL A 123 2.38 0.87 -10.62
C VAL A 123 3.36 2.00 -10.28
N LYS A 124 3.15 2.74 -9.18
CA LYS A 124 4.02 3.86 -8.78
C LYS A 124 5.44 3.42 -8.46
N PHE A 125 5.61 2.20 -7.97
CA PHE A 125 6.91 1.65 -7.60
C PHE A 125 7.37 0.54 -8.55
N GLY A 126 6.73 0.41 -9.72
CA GLY A 126 7.20 -0.45 -10.82
C GLY A 126 6.90 -1.94 -10.62
N ALA A 127 5.80 -2.30 -9.94
CA ALA A 127 5.43 -3.70 -9.75
C ALA A 127 4.72 -4.31 -10.95
N ARG A 128 4.76 -5.64 -11.05
CA ARG A 128 3.86 -6.37 -11.93
C ARG A 128 2.41 -6.09 -11.55
N THR A 129 1.60 -5.86 -12.57
CA THR A 129 0.17 -5.59 -12.43
C THR A 129 -0.60 -6.89 -12.44
N LEU A 130 -1.64 -7.00 -11.63
CA LEU A 130 -2.50 -8.19 -11.56
C LEU A 130 -3.92 -7.92 -12.10
N GLY A 131 -4.35 -6.66 -12.12
CA GLY A 131 -5.67 -6.23 -12.56
C GLY A 131 -5.78 -5.93 -14.05
N PHE A 132 -4.71 -6.08 -14.84
CA PHE A 132 -4.76 -5.82 -16.28
C PHE A 132 -5.15 -7.06 -17.08
N MET A 133 -6.20 -6.95 -17.91
CA MET A 133 -6.68 -7.99 -18.81
C MET A 133 -6.97 -9.32 -18.11
N ILE A 134 -7.86 -9.28 -17.11
CA ILE A 134 -8.32 -10.45 -16.37
C ILE A 134 -9.58 -11.07 -17.01
N ASP A 135 -9.84 -12.34 -16.72
CA ASP A 135 -10.92 -13.13 -17.34
C ASP A 135 -12.27 -13.06 -16.62
N ASP A 136 -12.27 -12.68 -15.33
CA ASP A 136 -13.46 -12.48 -14.52
C ASP A 136 -13.57 -11.05 -13.96
N LYS A 137 -14.81 -10.58 -13.76
CA LYS A 137 -15.13 -9.34 -13.07
C LYS A 137 -15.04 -9.50 -11.55
N GLU A 138 -15.11 -10.74 -11.04
CA GLU A 138 -14.86 -11.09 -9.64
C GLU A 138 -13.35 -11.25 -9.44
N GLU A 139 -12.68 -10.13 -9.16
CA GLU A 139 -11.21 -9.99 -9.20
C GLU A 139 -10.46 -10.99 -8.32
N GLU A 140 -11.06 -11.46 -7.23
CA GLU A 140 -10.47 -12.46 -6.32
C GLU A 140 -10.23 -13.81 -7.01
N PHE A 141 -11.05 -14.16 -7.99
CA PHE A 141 -10.98 -15.44 -8.72
C PHE A 141 -10.40 -15.30 -10.12
N ALA A 142 -10.07 -14.07 -10.53
CA ALA A 142 -9.72 -13.79 -11.91
C ALA A 142 -8.26 -14.15 -12.21
N GLU A 143 -8.02 -14.70 -13.39
CA GLU A 143 -6.69 -14.97 -13.91
C GLU A 143 -6.31 -13.95 -14.99
N GLN A 144 -5.02 -13.65 -15.07
CA GLN A 144 -4.50 -12.78 -16.14
C GLN A 144 -4.48 -13.53 -17.47
N LEU A 145 -5.02 -12.90 -18.50
CA LEU A 145 -5.10 -13.49 -19.84
C LEU A 145 -3.82 -13.31 -20.67
N ILE A 146 -2.89 -12.48 -20.21
CA ILE A 146 -1.59 -12.20 -20.83
C ILE A 146 -0.53 -12.74 -19.88
N SER A 147 0.43 -13.50 -20.39
CA SER A 147 1.53 -14.01 -19.55
C SER A 147 2.44 -12.88 -19.08
N ASP A 148 3.18 -13.14 -18.01
CA ASP A 148 4.15 -12.19 -17.47
C ASP A 148 5.23 -11.80 -18.49
N GLU A 149 5.66 -12.72 -19.34
CA GLU A 149 6.66 -12.46 -20.38
C GLU A 149 6.12 -11.58 -21.50
N ASP A 150 4.91 -11.87 -21.99
CA ASP A 150 4.28 -11.07 -23.04
C ASP A 150 3.95 -9.66 -22.52
N LEU A 151 3.51 -9.56 -21.26
CA LEU A 151 3.25 -8.26 -20.62
C LEU A 151 4.53 -7.45 -20.42
N GLN A 152 5.65 -8.11 -20.08
CA GLN A 152 6.96 -7.47 -19.98
C GLN A 152 7.45 -6.91 -21.31
N VAL A 153 7.26 -7.65 -22.42
CA VAL A 153 7.59 -7.14 -23.76
C VAL A 153 6.80 -5.86 -24.07
N ILE A 154 5.52 -5.82 -23.70
CA ILE A 154 4.70 -4.61 -23.86
C ILE A 154 5.22 -3.50 -22.96
N ASP A 155 5.48 -3.79 -21.69
CA ASP A 155 5.91 -2.82 -20.68
C ASP A 155 7.27 -2.20 -21.01
N ASP A 156 8.23 -2.99 -21.50
CA ASP A 156 9.52 -2.52 -22.03
C ASP A 156 9.31 -1.58 -23.21
N LYS A 157 8.40 -1.93 -24.13
CA LYS A 157 8.09 -1.13 -25.31
C LYS A 157 7.42 0.20 -24.96
N ILE A 158 6.58 0.23 -23.92
CA ILE A 158 5.89 1.44 -23.47
C ILE A 158 6.70 2.25 -22.44
N GLY A 159 7.85 1.73 -21.99
CA GLY A 159 8.74 2.37 -21.03
C GLY A 159 8.21 2.36 -19.60
N TYR A 160 7.49 1.31 -19.20
CA TYR A 160 7.03 1.13 -17.82
C TYR A 160 8.13 0.53 -16.94
N THR A 161 8.82 -0.49 -17.43
CA THR A 161 10.00 -1.07 -16.77
C THR A 161 11.20 -0.13 -16.92
N ILE A 162 12.07 -0.11 -15.91
CA ILE A 162 13.37 0.58 -15.99
C ILE A 162 14.41 -0.50 -16.23
N ASP A 163 15.17 -0.41 -17.33
CA ASP A 163 16.16 -1.41 -17.74
C ASP A 163 15.61 -2.86 -17.78
N GLY A 164 14.33 -2.99 -18.10
CA GLY A 164 13.64 -4.28 -18.22
C GLY A 164 13.34 -4.98 -16.89
N VAL A 165 13.45 -4.30 -15.75
CA VAL A 165 13.17 -4.89 -14.43
C VAL A 165 11.92 -4.32 -13.77
N TYR A 166 11.19 -5.22 -13.10
CA TYR A 166 10.12 -4.88 -12.16
C TYR A 166 10.64 -4.85 -10.72
N ILE A 167 9.81 -4.36 -9.81
CA ILE A 167 10.17 -4.36 -8.39
C ILE A 167 10.36 -5.76 -7.82
N GLU A 168 9.64 -6.75 -8.34
CA GLU A 168 9.82 -8.16 -7.98
C GLU A 168 11.24 -8.64 -8.26
N ASP A 169 11.86 -8.21 -9.37
CA ASP A 169 13.23 -8.57 -9.72
C ASP A 169 14.23 -7.92 -8.74
N ILE A 170 14.00 -6.65 -8.38
CA ILE A 170 14.79 -5.94 -7.36
C ILE A 170 14.66 -6.61 -5.99
N VAL A 171 13.46 -7.08 -5.63
CA VAL A 171 13.26 -7.86 -4.40
C VAL A 171 14.11 -9.12 -4.42
N GLY A 172 14.16 -9.84 -5.54
CA GLY A 172 15.03 -11.01 -5.70
C GLY A 172 16.51 -10.67 -5.49
N MET A 173 16.98 -9.59 -6.12
CA MET A 173 18.36 -9.10 -5.92
C MET A 173 18.65 -8.74 -4.46
N MET A 174 17.71 -8.06 -3.78
CA MET A 174 17.85 -7.74 -2.36
C MET A 174 17.92 -9.01 -1.51
N GLN A 175 17.09 -10.02 -1.80
CA GLN A 175 17.11 -11.29 -1.06
C GLN A 175 18.46 -12.01 -1.19
N ASP A 176 19.01 -12.06 -2.41
CA ASP A 176 20.30 -12.68 -2.69
C ASP A 176 21.43 -11.95 -1.95
N GLU A 177 21.52 -10.61 -2.08
CA GLU A 177 22.52 -9.82 -1.36
C GLU A 177 22.37 -9.93 0.17
N PHE A 178 21.14 -9.89 0.68
CA PHE A 178 20.87 -10.00 2.12
C PHE A 178 21.21 -11.38 2.70
N ALA A 179 21.14 -12.44 1.89
CA ALA A 179 21.54 -13.79 2.30
C ALA A 179 23.07 -13.89 2.47
N GLU A 180 23.83 -13.18 1.64
CA GLU A 180 25.29 -13.18 1.68
C GLU A 180 25.87 -12.27 2.76
N LEU A 181 25.10 -11.29 3.27
CA LEU A 181 25.58 -10.27 4.20
C LEU A 181 26.38 -10.81 5.39
N LYS A 182 26.04 -11.99 5.93
CA LYS A 182 26.76 -12.55 7.09
C LYS A 182 28.17 -13.03 6.76
N ASP A 183 28.35 -13.60 5.57
CA ASP A 183 29.60 -14.25 5.18
C ASP A 183 30.43 -13.41 4.19
N ASN A 184 29.84 -12.36 3.61
CA ASN A 184 30.46 -11.47 2.64
C ASN A 184 30.95 -10.15 3.30
N GLU A 185 32.23 -10.11 3.71
CA GLU A 185 32.85 -8.93 4.35
C GLU A 185 32.95 -7.71 3.41
N GLU A 186 33.18 -7.93 2.12
CA GLU A 186 33.31 -6.84 1.14
C GLU A 186 31.97 -6.11 0.92
N LEU A 187 30.88 -6.87 0.80
CA LEU A 187 29.52 -6.32 0.73
C LEU A 187 29.19 -5.52 1.99
N ARG A 188 29.45 -6.09 3.18
CA ARG A 188 29.24 -5.39 4.45
C ARG A 188 30.00 -4.07 4.53
N LYS A 189 31.29 -4.05 4.15
CA LYS A 189 32.09 -2.82 4.12
C LYS A 189 31.54 -1.79 3.16
N THR A 190 31.07 -2.21 1.99
CA THR A 190 30.46 -1.32 0.98
C THR A 190 29.19 -0.67 1.51
N LEU A 191 28.43 -1.39 2.34
CA LEU A 191 27.21 -0.90 2.99
C LEU A 191 27.46 -0.21 4.35
N GLY A 192 28.72 -0.12 4.81
CA GLY A 192 29.07 0.49 6.10
C GLY A 192 28.61 -0.33 7.33
N ILE A 193 28.56 -1.66 7.20
CA ILE A 193 28.10 -2.58 8.24
C ILE A 193 29.30 -3.27 8.90
N ASP A 194 29.61 -2.93 10.15
CA ASP A 194 30.78 -3.45 10.88
C ASP A 194 30.47 -4.63 11.83
N THR A 195 29.33 -5.30 11.62
CA THR A 195 28.83 -6.38 12.50
C THR A 195 28.52 -7.65 11.73
N ILE A 196 28.59 -8.78 12.42
CA ILE A 196 28.12 -10.10 11.97
C ILE A 196 26.98 -10.63 12.85
N ASP A 197 26.55 -9.83 13.83
CA ASP A 197 25.42 -10.17 14.67
C ASP A 197 24.16 -10.23 13.81
N SER A 198 23.39 -11.32 13.96
CA SER A 198 22.30 -11.59 13.02
C SER A 198 21.14 -10.60 13.17
N ARG A 199 20.94 -10.06 14.38
CA ARG A 199 19.91 -9.06 14.65
C ARG A 199 20.34 -7.71 14.08
N GLU A 200 21.56 -7.27 14.34
CA GLU A 200 22.08 -6.01 13.79
C GLU A 200 22.15 -6.04 12.26
N LEU A 201 22.46 -7.20 11.66
CA LEU A 201 22.34 -7.38 10.21
C LEU A 201 20.89 -7.21 9.72
N GLU A 202 19.90 -7.71 10.47
CA GLU A 202 18.49 -7.52 10.10
C GLU A 202 18.09 -6.05 10.16
N ILE A 203 18.55 -5.31 11.17
CA ILE A 203 18.35 -3.86 11.28
C ILE A 203 18.96 -3.14 10.09
N ALA A 204 20.19 -3.49 9.72
CA ALA A 204 20.88 -2.88 8.58
C ALA A 204 20.12 -3.09 7.27
N LYS A 205 19.45 -4.25 7.08
CA LYS A 205 18.58 -4.48 5.91
C LYS A 205 17.35 -3.58 5.93
N ILE A 206 16.72 -3.39 7.08
CA ILE A 206 15.57 -2.48 7.21
C ILE A 206 16.01 -1.02 6.95
N ASP A 207 17.17 -0.61 7.47
CA ASP A 207 17.77 0.71 7.22
C ASP A 207 18.05 0.92 5.72
N PHE A 208 18.59 -0.11 5.04
CA PHE A 208 18.79 -0.09 3.60
C PHE A 208 17.46 0.13 2.85
N ILE A 209 16.41 -0.64 3.18
CA ILE A 209 15.08 -0.50 2.58
C ILE A 209 14.52 0.91 2.83
N ALA A 210 14.63 1.43 4.05
CA ALA A 210 14.17 2.76 4.42
C ALA A 210 14.84 3.85 3.57
N ASN A 211 16.17 3.79 3.43
CA ASN A 211 16.94 4.72 2.61
C ASN A 211 16.58 4.61 1.13
N PHE A 212 16.43 3.38 0.63
CA PHE A 212 16.05 3.12 -0.76
C PHE A 212 14.68 3.71 -1.11
N VAL A 213 13.68 3.56 -0.23
CA VAL A 213 12.35 4.16 -0.39
C VAL A 213 12.42 5.69 -0.26
N ASN A 214 13.21 6.21 0.68
CA ASN A 214 13.27 7.64 0.94
C ASN A 214 13.76 8.45 -0.27
N GLY A 215 14.68 7.87 -1.06
CA GLY A 215 15.21 8.47 -2.28
C GLY A 215 14.23 8.56 -3.46
N ARG A 216 13.02 7.99 -3.34
CA ARG A 216 12.02 7.99 -4.41
C ARG A 216 11.09 9.19 -4.33
N ASN A 217 10.69 9.69 -5.50
CA ASN A 217 9.71 10.77 -5.64
C ASN A 217 8.28 10.21 -5.55
N LEU A 218 7.89 9.82 -4.34
CA LEU A 218 6.59 9.25 -3.99
C LEU A 218 5.98 10.07 -2.84
N ASP A 219 4.65 10.15 -2.77
CA ASP A 219 3.97 10.76 -1.63
C ASP A 219 4.07 9.89 -0.36
N GLU A 220 3.70 10.41 0.81
CA GLU A 220 3.84 9.68 2.09
C GLU A 220 3.08 8.35 2.15
N PHE A 221 1.98 8.25 1.42
CA PHE A 221 1.17 7.03 1.34
C PHE A 221 1.83 6.01 0.43
N GLU A 222 2.24 6.43 -0.77
CA GLU A 222 2.96 5.62 -1.75
C GLU A 222 4.30 5.13 -1.18
N LYS A 223 5.05 5.98 -0.46
CA LYS A 223 6.27 5.58 0.25
C LYS A 223 5.99 4.50 1.29
N ASN A 224 4.92 4.63 2.08
CA ASN A 224 4.59 3.63 3.08
C ASN A 224 4.17 2.29 2.46
N SER A 225 3.34 2.32 1.42
CA SER A 225 2.97 1.10 0.67
C SER A 225 4.19 0.42 0.08
N TYR A 226 5.12 1.19 -0.49
CA TYR A 226 6.35 0.65 -1.05
C TYR A 226 7.29 0.08 0.03
N PHE A 227 7.47 0.79 1.15
CA PHE A 227 8.25 0.30 2.29
C PHE A 227 7.70 -1.02 2.82
N LYS A 228 6.37 -1.11 3.05
CA LYS A 228 5.69 -2.34 3.46
C LYS A 228 5.93 -3.49 2.48
N TYR A 229 5.83 -3.19 1.18
CA TYR A 229 6.04 -4.18 0.13
C TYR A 229 7.47 -4.75 0.18
N LEU A 230 8.49 -3.88 0.24
CA LEU A 230 9.89 -4.30 0.30
C LEU A 230 10.21 -5.07 1.59
N VAL A 231 9.76 -4.58 2.75
CA VAL A 231 9.99 -5.27 4.03
C VAL A 231 9.38 -6.68 4.00
N ARG A 232 8.13 -6.81 3.57
CA ARG A 232 7.43 -8.10 3.57
C ARG A 232 8.02 -9.10 2.60
N ASN A 233 8.48 -8.65 1.44
CA ASN A 233 8.98 -9.54 0.41
C ASN A 233 10.49 -9.78 0.54
N SER A 234 11.31 -8.74 0.70
CA SER A 234 12.77 -8.89 0.82
C SER A 234 13.21 -9.55 2.12
N LEU A 235 12.43 -9.43 3.21
CA LEU A 235 12.75 -10.00 4.53
C LEU A 235 11.79 -11.13 4.95
N LYS A 236 11.02 -11.68 4.01
CA LYS A 236 9.93 -12.66 4.25
C LYS A 236 10.30 -13.79 5.22
N TYR A 237 11.53 -14.31 5.12
CA TYR A 237 12.00 -15.47 5.88
C TYR A 237 12.92 -15.13 7.06
N SER A 238 13.39 -13.89 7.17
CA SER A 238 14.32 -13.45 8.23
C SER A 238 13.66 -12.58 9.27
N LEU A 239 12.73 -11.70 8.87
CA LEU A 239 12.19 -10.66 9.74
C LEU A 239 11.57 -11.24 11.01
N SER A 240 10.73 -12.26 10.85
CA SER A 240 10.01 -12.92 11.95
C SER A 240 10.92 -13.69 12.91
N LYS A 241 12.23 -13.82 12.64
CA LYS A 241 13.17 -14.37 13.63
C LYS A 241 13.48 -13.38 14.74
N PHE A 242 13.37 -12.08 14.45
CA PHE A 242 13.81 -11.01 15.34
C PHE A 242 12.68 -10.04 15.69
N PHE A 243 11.79 -9.77 14.73
CA PHE A 243 10.80 -8.72 14.85
C PHE A 243 9.39 -9.16 14.48
N ASP A 244 8.40 -8.64 15.20
CA ASP A 244 7.02 -8.54 14.72
C ASP A 244 6.78 -7.17 14.08
N TYR A 245 6.24 -7.16 12.85
CA TYR A 245 6.11 -5.95 12.05
C TYR A 245 4.67 -5.45 11.95
N TYR A 246 4.47 -4.19 12.32
CA TYR A 246 3.20 -3.48 12.21
C TYR A 246 3.38 -2.12 11.53
N SER A 247 2.36 -1.67 10.81
CA SER A 247 2.35 -0.35 10.17
C SER A 247 1.02 0.32 10.47
N VAL A 248 1.05 1.54 10.99
CA VAL A 248 -0.16 2.26 11.41
C VAL A 248 -0.12 3.72 10.95
N ALA A 249 -1.27 4.24 10.55
CA ALA A 249 -1.45 5.65 10.25
C ALA A 249 -1.67 6.48 11.52
N ALA A 250 -1.08 7.67 11.56
CA ALA A 250 -1.24 8.63 12.65
C ALA A 250 -1.28 10.06 12.09
N PHE A 251 -1.67 11.01 12.94
CA PHE A 251 -1.81 12.42 12.59
C PHE A 251 -1.08 13.31 13.58
N ASP A 252 -0.41 14.36 13.09
CA ASP A 252 0.23 15.36 13.95
C ASP A 252 -0.80 16.37 14.50
N LYS A 253 -0.38 17.28 15.38
CA LYS A 253 -1.23 18.36 15.93
C LYS A 253 -1.85 19.26 14.84
N ASN A 254 -1.25 19.31 13.65
CA ASN A 254 -1.72 20.08 12.50
C ASN A 254 -2.59 19.23 11.56
N LYS A 255 -2.94 17.99 11.95
CA LYS A 255 -3.68 17.00 11.15
C LYS A 255 -2.96 16.56 9.87
N ASN A 256 -1.64 16.67 9.81
CA ASN A 256 -0.87 16.03 8.75
C ASN A 256 -0.76 14.54 9.05
N MET A 257 -1.06 13.70 8.07
CA MET A 257 -0.93 12.25 8.18
C MET A 257 0.54 11.82 8.08
N PHE A 258 0.90 10.78 8.82
CA PHE A 258 2.16 10.06 8.69
C PHE A 258 1.97 8.58 9.07
N TRP A 259 2.95 7.75 8.77
CA TRP A 259 2.93 6.32 9.06
C TRP A 259 4.02 5.94 10.05
N ILE A 260 3.64 5.12 11.03
CA ILE A 260 4.56 4.51 11.99
C ILE A 260 4.74 3.05 11.60
N ASN A 261 5.93 2.69 11.14
CA ASN A 261 6.33 1.32 10.87
C ASN A 261 7.15 0.81 12.06
N ASN A 262 6.57 -0.11 12.81
CA ASN A 262 7.08 -0.60 14.07
C ASN A 262 7.58 -2.04 13.91
N PHE A 263 8.81 -2.26 14.34
CA PHE A 263 9.47 -3.56 14.43
C PHE A 263 9.66 -3.89 15.92
N PHE A 264 8.72 -4.67 16.46
CA PHE A 264 8.73 -5.09 17.85
C PHE A 264 9.75 -6.20 18.06
N ASP A 265 10.68 -6.01 19.00
CA ASP A 265 11.66 -7.02 19.34
C ASP A 265 10.97 -8.23 19.99
N ARG A 266 11.19 -9.42 19.43
CA ARG A 266 10.55 -10.66 19.90
C ARG A 266 11.06 -11.15 21.25
N GLU A 267 12.18 -10.62 21.75
CA GLU A 267 12.61 -10.87 23.12
C GLU A 267 11.79 -10.06 24.14
N ASN A 268 10.79 -9.28 23.67
CA ASN A 268 9.97 -8.34 24.47
C ASN A 268 10.81 -7.28 25.19
N ASP A 269 11.94 -6.92 24.58
CA ASP A 269 12.78 -5.82 25.04
C ASP A 269 12.34 -4.53 24.34
N TYR A 270 11.52 -3.73 25.03
CA TYR A 270 10.90 -2.55 24.42
C TYR A 270 11.90 -1.47 24.03
N ASP A 271 13.03 -1.38 24.73
CA ASP A 271 14.13 -0.46 24.42
C ASP A 271 14.85 -0.82 23.11
N LYS A 272 14.60 -2.03 22.61
CA LYS A 272 15.14 -2.56 21.37
C LYS A 272 14.20 -2.45 20.17
N ASN A 273 12.98 -1.95 20.37
CA ASN A 273 12.03 -1.70 19.29
C ASN A 273 12.58 -0.66 18.31
N ILE A 274 12.16 -0.76 17.05
CA ILE A 274 12.64 0.15 15.99
C ILE A 274 11.45 0.72 15.25
N PHE A 275 11.50 2.02 15.02
CA PHE A 275 10.41 2.75 14.39
C PHE A 275 10.92 3.49 13.16
N TYR A 276 10.16 3.38 12.07
CA TYR A 276 10.37 4.17 10.88
C TYR A 276 9.12 5.02 10.63
N ILE A 277 9.31 6.34 10.73
CA ILE A 277 8.26 7.33 10.52
C ILE A 277 8.31 7.76 9.06
N ILE A 278 7.23 7.56 8.32
CA ILE A 278 7.10 7.99 6.92
C ILE A 278 6.12 9.16 6.90
N SER A 279 6.61 10.33 6.49
CA SER A 279 5.82 11.56 6.40
C SER A 279 6.15 12.31 5.10
N LYS A 280 5.50 13.46 4.90
CA LYS A 280 5.84 14.39 3.80
C LYS A 280 7.33 14.79 3.77
N ASN A 281 8.03 14.71 4.90
CA ASN A 281 9.45 15.05 5.02
C ASN A 281 10.38 13.88 4.65
N GLY A 282 9.83 12.69 4.36
CA GLY A 282 10.58 11.48 4.06
C GLY A 282 10.47 10.41 5.15
N VAL A 283 11.40 9.47 5.11
CA VAL A 283 11.51 8.34 6.04
C VAL A 283 12.56 8.67 7.11
N GLU A 284 12.17 8.58 8.38
CA GLU A 284 13.04 8.82 9.52
C GLU A 284 13.04 7.61 10.46
N ARG A 285 14.23 7.12 10.84
CA ARG A 285 14.37 6.11 11.88
C ARG A 285 14.37 6.74 13.28
N LYS A 286 13.63 6.14 14.21
CA LYS A 286 13.61 6.47 15.64
C LYS A 286 13.86 5.20 16.46
N VAL A 287 14.60 5.35 17.56
CA VAL A 287 14.96 4.25 18.49
C VAL A 287 14.16 4.34 19.78
N ASP A 288 13.61 5.52 20.09
CA ASP A 288 12.62 5.72 21.14
C ASP A 288 11.59 6.72 20.62
N ILE A 289 10.33 6.38 20.80
CA ILE A 289 9.20 7.21 20.37
C ILE A 289 8.31 7.57 21.55
N TYR A 290 8.42 6.96 22.73
CA TYR A 290 7.41 7.11 23.78
C TYR A 290 7.31 8.55 24.30
N ASP A 291 8.46 9.14 24.64
CA ASP A 291 8.54 10.53 25.12
C ASP A 291 8.33 11.56 24.00
N SER A 292 8.60 11.20 22.73
CA SER A 292 8.39 12.09 21.57
C SER A 292 6.94 12.08 21.07
N LEU A 293 6.27 10.93 21.09
CA LEU A 293 4.90 10.73 20.64
C LEU A 293 3.90 11.40 21.56
N MET A 294 4.02 11.17 22.87
CA MET A 294 3.04 11.61 23.86
C MET A 294 3.09 13.12 24.10
N ASN A 295 4.24 13.76 23.86
CA ASN A 295 4.40 15.20 24.04
C ASN A 295 4.10 16.00 22.76
N ASP A 296 4.38 15.46 21.56
CA ASP A 296 4.24 16.19 20.31
C ASP A 296 3.01 15.87 19.46
N TRP A 297 2.36 14.71 19.60
CA TRP A 297 1.29 14.29 18.67
C TRP A 297 -0.06 14.09 19.37
N ASP A 298 -1.13 14.55 18.73
CA ASP A 298 -2.47 14.60 19.34
C ASP A 298 -3.18 13.24 19.19
N PHE A 299 -2.94 12.35 20.15
CA PHE A 299 -3.58 11.03 20.25
C PHE A 299 -5.02 11.09 20.79
N GLN A 300 -5.59 12.27 21.05
CA GLN A 300 -6.86 12.42 21.76
C GLN A 300 -8.12 12.16 20.92
N ASN A 301 -7.99 11.80 19.64
CA ASN A 301 -9.16 11.52 18.81
C ASN A 301 -9.62 10.06 19.03
N GLU A 302 -10.53 9.85 19.98
CA GLU A 302 -11.10 8.54 20.38
C GLU A 302 -11.73 7.73 19.23
N ASN A 303 -11.99 8.38 18.08
CA ASN A 303 -12.64 7.74 16.93
C ASN A 303 -11.70 6.98 15.99
N ASN A 304 -10.37 7.00 16.22
CA ASN A 304 -9.44 6.30 15.35
C ASN A 304 -8.99 4.97 15.99
N ARG A 305 -9.59 3.86 15.54
CA ARG A 305 -9.26 2.50 16.01
C ARG A 305 -7.76 2.21 15.89
N ASP A 306 -7.11 2.80 14.89
CA ASP A 306 -5.67 2.70 14.63
C ASP A 306 -4.81 3.48 15.64
N SER A 307 -5.24 4.66 16.11
CA SER A 307 -4.55 5.35 17.21
C SER A 307 -4.69 4.58 18.51
N MET A 308 -5.82 3.88 18.69
CA MET A 308 -6.00 2.95 19.81
C MET A 308 -5.09 1.72 19.68
N ILE A 309 -4.91 1.14 18.48
CA ILE A 309 -3.96 0.04 18.24
C ILE A 309 -2.51 0.48 18.46
N VAL A 310 -2.11 1.67 17.99
CA VAL A 310 -0.79 2.26 18.29
C VAL A 310 -0.63 2.46 19.78
N LYS A 311 -1.63 3.04 20.46
CA LYS A 311 -1.62 3.24 21.90
C LYS A 311 -1.53 1.90 22.65
N LEU A 312 -2.29 0.88 22.26
CA LEU A 312 -2.28 -0.47 22.85
C LEU A 312 -0.95 -1.21 22.62
N ASN A 313 -0.38 -1.09 21.42
CA ASN A 313 0.88 -1.73 21.05
C ASN A 313 2.08 -1.04 21.71
N LEU A 314 2.05 0.29 21.87
CA LEU A 314 3.06 1.03 22.61
C LEU A 314 2.90 0.87 24.13
N GLN A 315 1.67 0.82 24.67
CA GLN A 315 1.39 0.63 26.10
C GLN A 315 1.66 -0.78 26.63
N ARG A 316 2.14 -1.70 25.79
CA ARG A 316 2.33 -3.09 26.17
C ARG A 316 3.50 -3.32 27.16
N ASP A 317 4.23 -2.24 27.54
CA ASP A 317 5.05 -2.19 28.76
C ASP A 317 4.73 -1.02 29.72
N SER A 318 3.46 -0.67 29.89
CA SER A 318 3.04 -0.15 31.20
C SER A 318 2.36 -1.27 31.95
N ARG A 319 3.14 -2.10 32.67
CA ARG A 319 2.62 -3.13 33.62
C ARG A 319 1.52 -2.61 34.56
N ARG A 320 1.40 -1.28 34.70
CA ARG A 320 0.36 -0.59 35.47
C ARG A 320 -1.08 -0.86 35.04
N PHE A 321 -1.39 -1.12 33.76
CA PHE A 321 -2.82 -1.20 33.37
C PHE A 321 -3.48 -2.54 33.70
N PHE A 322 -2.72 -3.65 33.79
CA PHE A 322 -3.29 -4.95 34.21
C PHE A 322 -3.26 -5.16 35.72
N GLU A 323 -2.30 -4.55 36.44
CA GLU A 323 -2.32 -4.50 37.91
C GLU A 323 -3.48 -3.62 38.43
N GLU A 324 -3.78 -2.48 37.79
CA GLU A 324 -4.89 -1.60 38.19
C GLU A 324 -6.28 -2.16 37.88
N ILE A 325 -6.40 -3.18 37.02
CA ILE A 325 -7.67 -3.87 36.75
C ILE A 325 -7.90 -5.03 37.72
N GLU A 326 -6.85 -5.74 38.17
CA GLU A 326 -6.99 -6.75 39.22
C GLU A 326 -7.23 -6.13 40.61
N ASP A 327 -6.65 -4.95 40.90
CA ASP A 327 -6.86 -4.23 42.17
C ASP A 327 -8.17 -3.43 42.25
N ASN A 328 -8.91 -3.26 41.14
CA ASN A 328 -10.23 -2.61 41.11
C ASN A 328 -11.40 -3.57 40.86
N GLN A 329 -11.19 -4.88 40.97
CA GLN A 329 -12.30 -5.85 41.04
C GLN A 329 -12.82 -5.98 42.49
N ASP A 330 -13.24 -4.85 43.07
CA ASP A 330 -14.23 -4.85 44.13
C ASP A 330 -15.58 -4.39 43.55
N MET A 331 -16.38 -5.39 43.23
CA MET A 331 -17.84 -5.39 43.12
C MET A 331 -18.51 -4.47 42.08
N ASP A 332 -18.84 -5.06 40.94
CA ASP A 332 -20.25 -5.05 40.51
C ASP A 332 -20.58 -6.39 39.82
N GLU A 333 -21.20 -7.29 40.59
CA GLU A 333 -21.85 -8.50 40.10
C GLU A 333 -23.00 -8.10 39.16
N ASN A 334 -22.80 -7.98 37.84
CA ASN A 334 -23.86 -8.14 36.82
C ASN A 334 -23.41 -7.95 35.35
N THR A 335 -22.32 -8.58 34.90
CA THR A 335 -22.10 -8.72 33.44
C THR A 335 -21.43 -10.05 33.12
N THR A 336 -22.25 -11.08 32.96
CA THR A 336 -21.86 -12.34 32.33
C THR A 336 -21.62 -12.08 30.84
N ILE A 337 -20.36 -12.03 30.42
CA ILE A 337 -19.98 -12.23 29.01
C ILE A 337 -19.34 -13.62 28.93
N GLY A 338 -20.05 -14.53 28.27
CA GLY A 338 -19.63 -15.92 28.09
C GLY A 338 -18.44 -16.03 27.15
N ALA A 339 -17.54 -16.95 27.48
CA ALA A 339 -16.44 -17.37 26.64
C ALA A 339 -16.93 -18.35 25.55
N SER A 340 -17.15 -17.83 24.34
CA SER A 340 -16.97 -18.53 23.05
C SER A 340 -17.06 -17.42 21.98
N ASP A 341 -16.07 -17.19 21.13
CA ASP A 341 -15.88 -17.95 19.89
C ASP A 341 -14.50 -17.61 19.29
N TYR A 342 -13.47 -18.35 19.70
CA TYR A 342 -12.19 -18.41 18.99
C TYR A 342 -12.02 -19.82 18.39
N ILE A 343 -12.90 -20.18 17.47
CA ILE A 343 -12.69 -21.29 16.53
C ILE A 343 -13.33 -20.89 15.19
N ASP A 344 -12.50 -20.94 14.14
CA ASP A 344 -12.81 -20.85 12.70
C ASP A 344 -13.34 -19.51 12.16
N ARG A 345 -12.42 -18.76 11.53
CA ARG A 345 -12.56 -18.20 10.17
C ARG A 345 -11.24 -17.68 9.63
#